data_AF-A0A4Q5SU35-F1
#
_entry.id   AF-A0A4Q5SU35-F1
#
_cell.length_a   1.000
_cell.length_b   1.000
_cell.length_c   1.000
_cell.angle_alpha   90.00
_cell.angle_beta   90.00
_cell.angle_gamma   90.00
#
_symmetry.space_group_name_H-M   'P 1'
#
loop_
_entity.id
_entity.type
_entity.pdbx_description
1 polymer ?
#
loop_
_entity_poly.entity_id
_entity_poly.type
_entity_poly.pdbx_seq_one_letter_code
_entity_poly.pdbx_strand_id
1 'polypeptide(L)' 'MVLLITFLVVGALIYLFTRRSPEPRLDAGDYTVEDRYNVDRKLRQEEVDRLLEKVARRGMQGLTSRERALLKEHAESL' A
#
# COMPACT_ATOMS: atom_id res chain seq x y z
N MET A 1 29.52 27.07 -10.67
CA MET A 1 28.36 27.52 -11.48
C MET A 1 27.52 26.36 -12.00
N VAL A 2 28.09 25.37 -12.70
CA VAL A 2 27.33 24.24 -13.28
C VAL A 2 26.52 23.45 -12.22
N LEU A 3 27.12 23.16 -11.06
CA LEU A 3 26.43 22.46 -9.95
C LEU A 3 25.23 23.25 -9.39
N LEU A 4 25.32 24.57 -9.35
CA LEU A 4 24.26 25.43 -8.81
C LEU A 4 23.08 25.47 -9.78
N ILE A 5 23.36 25.50 -11.09
CA ILE A 5 22.34 25.42 -12.14
C ILE A 5 21.65 24.05 -12.13
N THR A 6 22.38 22.95 -11.94
CA THR A 6 21.77 21.62 -11.87
C THR A 6 20.81 21.47 -10.68
N PHE A 7 21.19 21.98 -9.50
CA PHE A 7 20.29 21.97 -8.33
C PHE A 7 19.03 22.81 -8.58
N LEU A 8 19.16 23.95 -9.26
CA LEU A 8 18.04 24.83 -9.59
C LEU A 8 17.09 24.17 -10.60
N VAL A 9 17.62 23.52 -11.63
CA VAL A 9 16.84 22.79 -12.64
C VAL A 9 16.14 21.57 -12.02
N VAL A 10 16.85 20.78 -11.21
CA VAL A 10 16.26 19.62 -10.51
C VAL A 10 15.19 20.08 -9.52
N GLY A 11 15.45 21.14 -8.75
CA GLY A 11 14.47 21.72 -7.83
C GLY A 11 13.24 22.25 -8.56
N ALA A 12 13.40 22.89 -9.72
CA ALA A 12 12.30 23.36 -10.53
C ALA A 12 11.50 22.22 -11.16
N LEU A 13 12.17 21.15 -11.62
CA LEU A 13 11.51 19.95 -12.12
C LEU A 13 10.71 19.24 -11.03
N ILE A 14 11.27 19.08 -9.82
CA ILE A 14 10.57 18.51 -8.66
C ILE A 14 9.38 19.40 -8.27
N TYR A 15 9.60 20.72 -8.18
CA TYR A 15 8.53 21.67 -7.86
C TYR A 15 7.40 21.62 -8.91
N LEU A 16 7.74 21.50 -10.19
CA LEU A 16 6.76 21.34 -11.26
C LEU A 16 6.02 20.00 -11.16
N PHE A 17 6.74 18.91 -10.87
CA PHE A 17 6.14 17.57 -10.73
C PHE A 17 5.17 17.50 -9.55
N THR A 18 5.58 17.99 -8.38
CA THR A 18 4.73 18.03 -7.18
C THR A 18 3.53 18.98 -7.36
N ARG A 19 3.69 20.07 -8.11
CA ARG A 19 2.61 21.02 -8.40
C ARG A 19 1.61 20.50 -9.45
N ARG A 20 1.94 19.43 -10.17
CA ARG A 20 1.12 18.83 -11.23
C ARG A 20 0.53 17.48 -10.83
N SER A 21 0.47 17.18 -9.54
CA SER A 21 -0.41 16.15 -9.01
C SER A 21 -1.78 16.78 -8.79
N PRO A 22 -2.75 16.63 -9.70
CA PRO A 22 -4.13 16.86 -9.31
C PRO A 22 -4.40 15.92 -8.13
N GLU A 23 -4.86 16.47 -7.01
CA GLU A 23 -5.41 15.61 -5.96
C GLU A 23 -6.42 14.67 -6.61
N PRO A 24 -6.40 13.37 -6.31
CA PRO A 24 -7.45 12.48 -6.79
C PRO A 24 -8.75 13.01 -6.20
N ARG A 25 -9.54 13.67 -7.05
CA ARG A 25 -10.90 14.06 -6.71
C ARG A 25 -11.67 12.76 -6.51
N LEU A 26 -11.78 12.35 -5.26
CA LEU A 26 -12.66 11.27 -4.83
C LEU A 26 -14.09 11.80 -4.95
N ASP A 27 -14.60 11.82 -6.17
CA ASP A 27 -16.03 11.99 -6.40
C ASP A 27 -16.73 10.79 -5.77
N ALA A 28 -17.52 11.06 -4.72
CA ALA A 28 -18.15 10.07 -3.84
C ALA A 28 -19.23 9.19 -4.52
N GLY A 29 -19.21 9.05 -5.85
CA GLY A 29 -20.22 8.37 -6.65
C GLY A 29 -19.71 7.20 -7.50
N ASP A 30 -18.45 7.20 -7.92
CA ASP A 30 -17.94 6.21 -8.87
C ASP A 30 -16.85 5.34 -8.24
N TYR A 31 -17.25 4.45 -7.33
CA TYR A 31 -16.46 3.24 -7.12
C TYR A 31 -16.68 2.34 -8.33
N THR A 32 -15.89 2.56 -9.37
CA THR A 32 -15.78 1.66 -10.52
C THR A 32 -15.53 0.24 -9.99
N VAL A 33 -16.11 -0.78 -10.62
CA VAL A 33 -15.98 -2.19 -10.15
C VAL A 33 -14.51 -2.59 -9.94
N GLU A 34 -13.59 -1.98 -10.69
CA GLU A 34 -12.14 -2.11 -10.55
C GLU A 34 -11.58 -1.51 -9.24
N ASP A 35 -12.07 -0.37 -8.77
CA ASP A 35 -11.61 0.22 -7.51
C ASP A 35 -11.99 -0.65 -6.32
N ARG A 36 -13.18 -1.26 -6.35
CA ARG A 36 -13.60 -2.22 -5.32
C ARG A 36 -12.72 -3.47 -5.33
N TYR A 37 -12.37 -3.96 -6.51
CA TYR A 37 -11.47 -5.10 -6.64
C TYR A 37 -10.05 -4.80 -6.13
N ASN A 38 -9.52 -3.62 -6.45
CA ASN A 38 -8.21 -3.18 -5.98
C ASN A 38 -8.19 -2.96 -4.46
N VAL A 39 -9.27 -2.41 -3.89
CA VAL A 39 -9.41 -2.23 -2.44
C VAL A 39 -9.52 -3.58 -1.73
N ASP A 40 -10.32 -4.53 -2.22
CA ASP A 40 -10.45 -5.86 -1.59
C ASP A 40 -9.12 -6.61 -1.61
N ARG A 41 -8.42 -6.59 -2.74
CA ARG A 41 -7.09 -7.21 -2.86
C ARG A 41 -6.09 -6.58 -1.89
N LYS A 42 -6.11 -5.24 -1.77
CA LYS A 42 -5.23 -4.51 -0.86
C LYS A 42 -5.55 -4.83 0.60
N LEU A 43 -6.83 -4.88 0.97
CA LEU A 43 -7.27 -5.25 2.33
C LEU A 43 -6.82 -6.67 2.70
N ARG A 44 -6.95 -7.64 1.77
CA ARG A 44 -6.45 -9.01 2.00
C ARG A 44 -4.94 -9.06 2.19
N GLN A 45 -4.18 -8.29 1.40
CA GLN A 45 -2.73 -8.20 1.56
C GLN A 45 -2.34 -7.59 2.90
N GLU A 46 -2.97 -6.48 3.29
CA GLU A 46 -2.74 -5.82 4.58
C GLU A 46 -3.12 -6.73 5.77
N GLU A 47 -4.15 -7.57 5.63
CA GLU A 47 -4.53 -8.56 6.63
C GLU A 47 -3.43 -9.61 6.80
N VAL A 48 -2.92 -10.19 5.70
CA VAL A 48 -1.82 -11.16 5.74
C VAL A 48 -0.55 -10.54 6.33
N ASP A 49 -0.18 -9.32 5.93
CA ASP A 49 1.00 -8.63 6.46
C ASP A 49 0.88 -8.39 7.97
N ARG A 50 -0.30 -8.01 8.46
CA ARG A 50 -0.56 -7.86 9.90
C ARG A 50 -0.42 -9.19 10.64
N LEU A 51 -0.86 -10.30 10.04
CA LEU A 51 -0.69 -11.64 10.62
C LEU A 51 0.80 -12.02 10.69
N LEU A 52 1.54 -11.79 9.62
CA LEU A 52 2.99 -12.03 9.57
C LEU A 52 3.74 -11.17 10.58
N GLU A 53 3.36 -9.91 10.77
CA GLU A 53 3.95 -9.04 11.79
C GLU A 53 3.67 -9.55 13.21
N LYS A 54 2.45 -10.05 13.49
CA LYS A 54 2.14 -10.68 14.76
C LYS A 54 3.00 -11.93 15.00
N VAL A 55 3.21 -12.75 13.99
CA VAL A 55 4.10 -13.92 14.07
C VAL A 55 5.55 -13.49 14.28
N ALA A 56 6.02 -12.47 13.59
CA ALA A 56 7.38 -11.96 13.76
C ALA A 56 7.62 -11.45 15.19
N ARG A 57 6.64 -10.78 15.80
CA ARG A 57 6.77 -10.22 17.16
C ARG A 57 6.53 -11.23 18.28
N ARG A 58 5.59 -12.16 18.13
CA ARG A 58 5.08 -13.03 19.22
C ARG A 58 5.10 -14.53 18.88
N GLY A 59 5.61 -14.89 17.70
CA GLY A 59 5.54 -16.25 17.16
C GLY A 59 4.11 -16.68 16.82
N MET A 60 3.97 -17.93 16.38
CA MET A 60 2.66 -18.53 16.04
C MET A 60 1.65 -18.53 17.20
N GLN A 61 2.13 -18.41 18.44
CA GLN A 61 1.28 -18.33 19.64
C GLN A 61 0.53 -16.99 19.73
N GLY A 62 1.04 -15.94 19.09
CA GLY A 62 0.42 -14.62 19.03
C GLY A 62 -0.80 -14.53 18.11
N LEU A 63 -1.08 -15.57 17.32
CA LEU A 63 -2.26 -15.68 16.46
C LEU A 63 -3.39 -16.40 17.18
N THR A 64 -4.61 -15.91 17.02
CA THR A 64 -5.84 -16.63 17.38
C THR A 64 -6.05 -17.86 16.48
N SER A 65 -6.92 -18.79 16.88
CA SER A 65 -7.22 -19.98 16.08
C SER A 65 -7.75 -19.65 14.68
N ARG A 66 -8.55 -18.57 14.57
CA ARG A 66 -9.08 -18.08 13.28
C ARG A 66 -7.99 -17.49 12.41
N GLU A 67 -7.10 -16.70 12.99
CA GLU A 67 -5.95 -16.09 12.30
C GLU A 67 -4.96 -17.14 11.78
N ARG A 68 -4.75 -18.24 12.53
CA ARG A 68 -3.92 -19.37 12.05
C ARG A 68 -4.55 -20.09 10.87
N ALA A 69 -5.88 -20.26 10.87
CA ALA A 69 -6.60 -20.88 9.77
C ALA A 69 -6.50 -20.01 8.50
N LEU A 70 -6.71 -18.70 8.63
CA LEU A 70 -6.53 -17.73 7.54
C LEU A 70 -5.10 -17.75 6.98
N LEU A 71 -4.09 -17.69 7.86
CA LEU A 71 -2.69 -17.73 7.42
C LEU A 71 -2.36 -19.04 6.68
N LYS A 72 -2.93 -20.16 7.12
CA LYS A 72 -2.75 -21.47 6.48
C LYS A 72 -3.44 -21.52 5.11
N GLU A 73 -4.67 -21.01 5.00
CA GLU A 73 -5.41 -20.92 3.74
C GLU A 73 -4.67 -20.06 2.71
N HIS A 74 -4.09 -18.93 3.15
CA HIS A 74 -3.24 -18.09 2.31
C HIS A 74 -1.94 -18.77 1.90
N ALA A 75 -1.33 -19.57 2.78
CA ALA A 75 -0.11 -20.33 2.45
C ALA A 75 -0.37 -21.47 1.45
N GLU A 76 -1.55 -22.08 1.48
CA GLU A 76 -1.94 -23.18 0.58
C GLU A 76 -2.44 -22.71 -0.80
N SER A 77 -2.77 -21.41 -0.94
CA SER A 77 -3.23 -20.80 -2.20
C SER A 77 -2.13 -20.13 -3.03
N LEU A 78 -0.87 -20.16 -2.56
CA LEU A 78 0.35 -19.76 -3.27
C LEU A 78 0.86 -20.90 -4.16
#